data_AF-A0A7W6LW15-F1
#
_entry.id   AF-A0A7W6LW15-F1
#
_cell.length_a   1.000
_cell.length_b   1.000
_cell.length_c   1.000
_cell.angle_alpha   90.00
_cell.angle_beta   90.00
_cell.angle_gamma   90.00
#
_symmetry.space_group_name_H-M   'P 1'
#
loop_
_entity.id
_entity.type
_entity.pdbx_description
1 polymer ?
#
loop_
_entity_poly.entity_id
_entity_poly.type
_entity_poly.pdbx_seq_one_letter_code
_entity_poly.pdbx_strand_id
1 'polypeptide(L)'
;MSADIPIATILRINAERTVPIERYEADGAFDRFGYLRDLAEDHGADLAAVIEIADLLGPEEDFDGLVTTIEDAAEGFGFGASLFAGDGAADEAQPGERG
;
A
#
# COMPACT_ATOMS: atom_id res chain seq x y z
N MET A 1 12.90 5.18 -2.76
CA MET A 1 13.06 5.63 -4.16
C MET A 1 11.75 6.27 -4.55
N SER A 2 11.71 7.48 -5.10
CA SER A 2 10.45 8.02 -5.63
C SER A 2 10.07 7.20 -6.85
N ALA A 3 9.00 6.42 -6.80
CA ALA A 3 8.55 5.64 -7.92
C ALA A 3 8.13 6.59 -9.06
N ASP A 4 8.81 6.52 -10.21
CA ASP A 4 8.31 7.12 -11.45
C ASP A 4 7.08 6.32 -11.90
N ILE A 5 5.93 6.62 -11.32
CA ILE A 5 4.66 5.97 -11.67
C ILE A 5 4.27 6.42 -13.08
N PRO A 6 4.06 5.49 -14.04
CA PRO A 6 3.65 5.86 -15.39
C PRO A 6 2.30 6.61 -15.38
N ILE A 7 2.17 7.63 -16.24
CA ILE A 7 0.90 8.37 -16.39
C ILE A 7 -0.27 7.44 -16.69
N ALA A 8 -0.05 6.38 -17.49
CA ALA A 8 -1.08 5.38 -17.78
C ALA A 8 -1.60 4.68 -16.51
N THR A 9 -0.73 4.42 -15.54
CA THR A 9 -1.11 3.83 -14.24
C THR A 9 -1.95 4.81 -13.43
N ILE A 10 -1.56 6.08 -13.36
CA ILE A 10 -2.32 7.12 -12.65
C ILE A 10 -3.74 7.24 -13.25
N LEU A 11 -3.83 7.32 -14.57
CA LEU A 11 -5.11 7.40 -15.28
C LEU A 11 -5.98 6.16 -15.05
N ARG A 12 -5.39 4.96 -15.07
CA ARG A 12 -6.08 3.70 -14.77
C ARG A 12 -6.66 3.72 -13.36
N ILE A 13 -5.82 3.99 -12.35
CA ILE A 13 -6.23 4.02 -10.93
C ILE A 13 -7.45 4.93 -10.75
N ASN A 14 -7.36 6.15 -11.29
CA ASN A 14 -8.44 7.12 -11.19
C ASN A 14 -9.71 6.72 -11.98
N ALA A 15 -9.56 6.02 -13.11
CA ALA A 15 -10.68 5.56 -13.92
C ALA A 15 -11.42 4.35 -13.29
N GLU A 16 -10.72 3.50 -12.55
CA GLU A 16 -11.29 2.33 -11.87
C GLU A 16 -12.07 2.68 -10.60
N ARG A 17 -11.92 3.91 -10.08
CA ARG A 17 -12.60 4.38 -8.87
C ARG A 17 -14.11 4.13 -8.93
N THR A 18 -14.63 3.45 -7.90
CA THR A 18 -16.08 3.25 -7.68
C THR A 18 -16.63 4.14 -6.57
N VAL A 19 -15.78 4.53 -5.61
CA VAL A 19 -16.15 5.44 -4.52
C VAL A 19 -16.26 6.90 -5.02
N PRO A 20 -17.25 7.69 -4.53
CA PRO A 20 -17.36 9.10 -4.89
C PRO A 20 -16.10 9.92 -4.59
N ILE A 21 -15.77 10.89 -5.45
CA ILE A 21 -14.55 11.69 -5.35
C ILE A 21 -14.49 12.48 -4.04
N GLU A 22 -15.64 12.92 -3.53
CA GLU A 22 -15.78 13.73 -2.32
C GLU A 22 -15.30 12.99 -1.06
N ARG A 23 -15.32 11.65 -1.08
CA ARG A 23 -14.78 10.86 0.04
C ARG A 23 -13.27 10.94 0.11
N TYR A 24 -12.57 10.98 -1.03
CA TYR A 24 -11.12 11.17 -1.09
C TYR A 24 -10.76 12.62 -0.73
N GLU A 25 -11.52 13.59 -1.24
CA GLU A 25 -11.35 15.01 -0.90
C GLU A 25 -11.55 15.28 0.59
N ALA A 26 -12.42 14.51 1.27
CA ALA A 26 -12.60 14.62 2.72
C ALA A 26 -11.33 14.30 3.52
N ASP A 27 -10.43 13.48 2.97
CA ASP A 27 -9.12 13.17 3.56
C ASP A 27 -8.00 14.07 2.96
N GLY A 28 -8.35 15.08 2.16
CA GLY A 28 -7.42 16.04 1.58
C GLY A 28 -6.81 15.62 0.24
N ALA A 29 -7.18 14.45 -0.28
CA ALA A 29 -6.69 13.96 -1.55
C ALA A 29 -7.49 14.52 -2.75
N PHE A 30 -6.79 14.89 -3.83
CA PHE A 30 -7.44 15.39 -5.04
C PHE A 30 -8.20 14.30 -5.80
N ASP A 31 -7.69 13.06 -5.78
CA ASP A 31 -8.27 11.90 -6.43
C ASP A 31 -7.83 10.59 -5.76
N ARG A 32 -8.25 9.44 -6.32
CA ARG A 32 -7.94 8.12 -5.79
C ARG A 32 -6.44 7.88 -5.76
N PHE A 33 -5.72 8.25 -6.83
CA PHE A 33 -4.27 8.13 -6.85
C PHE A 33 -3.59 9.00 -5.78
N GLY A 34 -4.05 10.24 -5.62
CA GLY A 34 -3.59 11.15 -4.58
C GLY A 34 -3.72 10.53 -3.20
N TYR A 35 -4.87 9.91 -2.92
CA TYR A 35 -5.09 9.23 -1.65
C TYR A 35 -4.15 8.04 -1.44
N LEU A 36 -3.96 7.18 -2.45
CA LEU A 36 -3.02 6.04 -2.35
C LEU A 36 -1.57 6.52 -2.13
N ARG A 37 -1.18 7.63 -2.75
CA ARG A 37 0.13 8.25 -2.52
C ARG A 37 0.25 8.76 -1.09
N ASP A 38 -0.73 9.53 -0.63
CA ASP A 38 -0.70 10.12 0.71
C ASP A 38 -0.69 9.01 1.78
N LEU A 39 -1.45 7.93 1.56
CA LEU A 39 -1.43 6.73 2.42
C LEU A 39 -0.05 6.05 2.46
N ALA A 40 0.63 5.94 1.31
CA ALA A 40 1.98 5.42 1.28
C ALA A 40 2.96 6.31 2.07
N GLU A 41 2.84 7.63 1.92
CA GLU A 41 3.68 8.61 2.64
C GLU A 41 3.43 8.56 4.16
N ASP A 42 2.17 8.51 4.59
CA ASP A 42 1.77 8.51 6.00
C ASP A 42 2.23 7.24 6.75
N HIS A 43 2.25 6.09 6.06
CA HIS A 43 2.68 4.82 6.63
C HIS A 43 4.16 4.48 6.33
N GLY A 44 4.90 5.37 5.66
CA GLY A 44 6.29 5.11 5.28
C GLY A 44 6.45 3.92 4.33
N ALA A 45 5.40 3.60 3.57
CA ALA A 45 5.32 2.46 2.66
C ALA A 45 5.83 2.80 1.26
N ASP A 46 6.20 1.78 0.50
CA ASP A 46 6.45 1.95 -0.93
C ASP A 46 5.12 2.12 -1.68
N LEU A 47 5.02 3.15 -2.51
CA LEU A 47 3.80 3.45 -3.27
C LEU A 47 3.42 2.30 -4.21
N ALA A 48 4.41 1.60 -4.78
CA ALA A 48 4.12 0.45 -5.63
C ALA A 48 3.44 -0.68 -4.84
N ALA A 49 3.90 -0.95 -3.61
CA ALA A 49 3.26 -1.93 -2.72
C ALA A 49 1.82 -1.52 -2.35
N VAL A 50 1.58 -0.24 -2.04
CA VAL A 50 0.23 0.27 -1.76
C VAL A 50 -0.70 0.11 -2.96
N ILE A 51 -0.22 0.44 -4.17
CA ILE A 51 -0.98 0.25 -5.41
C ILE A 51 -1.27 -1.23 -5.67
N GLU A 52 -0.31 -2.14 -5.42
CA GLU A 52 -0.53 -3.58 -5.59
C GLU A 52 -1.59 -4.14 -4.62
N ILE A 53 -1.60 -3.68 -3.36
CA ILE A 53 -2.64 -4.06 -2.40
C ILE A 53 -4.00 -3.50 -2.82
N ALA A 54 -4.05 -2.23 -3.23
CA ALA A 54 -5.29 -1.60 -3.70
C ALA A 54 -5.85 -2.28 -4.96
N ASP A 55 -4.98 -2.73 -5.88
CA ASP A 55 -5.38 -3.50 -7.07
C ASP A 55 -5.94 -4.88 -6.66
N LEU A 56 -5.43 -5.50 -5.59
CA LEU A 56 -5.92 -6.80 -5.11
C LEU A 56 -7.27 -6.69 -4.39
N LEU A 57 -7.44 -5.69 -3.52
CA LEU A 57 -8.67 -5.49 -2.75
C LEU A 57 -9.78 -4.88 -3.61
N GLY A 58 -9.41 -4.00 -4.54
CA GLY A 58 -10.32 -3.22 -5.35
C GLY A 58 -10.71 -1.88 -4.71
N PRO A 59 -11.26 -0.96 -5.53
CA PRO A 59 -11.56 0.43 -5.14
C PRO A 59 -12.62 0.57 -4.04
N GLU A 60 -13.42 -0.46 -3.82
CA GLU A 60 -14.46 -0.49 -2.78
C GLU A 60 -13.84 -0.46 -1.37
N GLU A 61 -12.60 -0.96 -1.25
CA GLU A 61 -11.90 -1.20 0.02
C GLU A 61 -10.81 -0.17 0.31
N ASP A 62 -10.66 0.88 -0.52
CA ASP A 62 -9.54 1.86 -0.43
C ASP A 62 -9.39 2.54 0.94
N PHE A 63 -10.43 2.54 1.77
CA PHE A 63 -10.41 3.13 3.13
C PHE A 63 -10.12 2.05 4.16
N ASP A 64 -11.13 1.59 4.90
CA ASP A 64 -10.94 0.72 6.06
C ASP A 64 -10.16 -0.56 5.72
N GLY A 65 -10.47 -1.21 4.60
CA GLY A 65 -9.84 -2.48 4.19
C GLY A 65 -8.37 -2.34 3.80
N LEU A 66 -8.07 -1.36 2.95
CA LEU A 66 -6.71 -1.08 2.50
C LEU A 66 -5.82 -0.57 3.65
N VAL A 67 -6.33 0.37 4.45
CA VAL A 67 -5.61 0.91 5.62
C VAL A 67 -5.27 -0.23 6.59
N THR A 68 -6.26 -1.05 6.97
CA THR A 68 -6.02 -2.21 7.85
C THR A 68 -4.97 -3.15 7.27
N THR A 69 -5.04 -3.42 5.96
CA THR A 69 -4.08 -4.33 5.31
C THR A 69 -2.65 -3.77 5.32
N ILE A 70 -2.48 -2.47 5.11
CA ILE A 70 -1.18 -1.79 5.15
C ILE A 70 -0.61 -1.78 6.57
N GLU A 71 -1.45 -1.50 7.56
CA GLU A 71 -1.06 -1.53 8.98
C GLU A 71 -0.63 -2.94 9.39
N ASP A 72 -1.43 -3.96 9.08
CA ASP A 72 -1.08 -5.37 9.33
C ASP A 72 0.24 -5.73 8.62
N ALA A 73 0.40 -5.33 7.35
CA ALA A 73 1.61 -5.60 6.57
C ALA A 73 2.86 -4.97 7.18
N ALA A 74 2.76 -3.73 7.68
CA ALA A 74 3.84 -3.04 8.37
C ALA A 74 4.24 -3.72 9.68
N GLU A 75 3.28 -4.38 10.35
CA GLU A 75 3.52 -5.21 11.54
C GLU A 75 4.00 -6.64 11.21
N GLY A 76 4.10 -7.00 9.92
CA GLY A 76 4.52 -8.32 9.46
C GLY A 76 3.41 -9.37 9.42
N PHE A 77 2.15 -8.94 9.43
CA PHE A 77 0.95 -9.77 9.34
C PHE A 77 0.23 -9.62 8.00
N GLY A 78 -0.73 -10.52 7.75
CA GLY A 78 -1.57 -10.47 6.54
C GLY A 78 -0.82 -10.80 5.24
N PHE A 79 -1.51 -10.64 4.11
CA PHE A 79 -0.94 -10.96 2.79
C PHE A 79 0.01 -9.86 2.28
N GLY A 80 -0.12 -8.63 2.77
CA GLY A 80 0.73 -7.51 2.38
C GLY A 80 2.15 -7.57 2.97
N ALA A 81 2.38 -8.37 4.03
CA ALA A 81 3.69 -8.49 4.66
C ALA A 81 4.81 -8.85 3.68
N SER A 82 4.53 -9.67 2.65
CA SER A 82 5.51 -10.04 1.63
C SER A 82 5.91 -8.88 0.71
N LEU A 83 5.02 -7.90 0.52
CA LEU A 83 5.26 -6.69 -0.26
C LEU A 83 6.02 -5.64 0.55
N PHE A 84 5.81 -5.61 1.86
CA PHE A 84 6.46 -4.68 2.79
C PHE A 84 7.83 -5.16 3.29
N ALA A 85 8.09 -6.47 3.28
CA ALA A 85 9.31 -7.08 3.79
C ALA A 85 10.56 -6.92 2.89
N GLY A 86 10.64 -5.90 2.04
CA GLY A 86 11.71 -5.70 1.05
C GLY A 86 13.14 -5.99 1.57
N ASP A 87 13.76 -7.03 1.00
CA ASP A 87 15.19 -7.42 1.01
C ASP A 87 16.01 -7.24 2.32
N GLY A 88 15.37 -7.37 3.48
CA GLY A 88 16.02 -7.22 4.79
C GLY A 88 15.80 -8.37 5.79
N ALA A 89 14.94 -9.33 5.48
CA ALA A 89 14.66 -10.47 6.36
C ALA A 89 15.55 -11.68 6.03
N ALA A 90 16.87 -11.47 6.04
CA ALA A 90 17.86 -12.54 6.02
C ALA A 90 18.94 -12.29 7.07
N ASP A 91 18.56 -11.97 8.31
CA ASP A 91 19.47 -12.10 9.46
C ASP A 91 18.72 -12.40 10.76
N GLU A 92 17.98 -13.51 10.79
CA GLU A 92 17.85 -14.28 12.03
C GLU A 92 18.57 -15.61 11.83
N ALA A 93 19.90 -15.56 11.92
CA ALA A 93 20.69 -16.74 12.20
C ALA A 93 20.23 -17.30 13.56
N GLN A 94 19.49 -18.42 13.54
CA GLN A 94 19.29 -19.25 14.73
C GLN A 94 20.69 -19.58 15.32
N PRO A 95 21.00 -19.15 16.56
CA PRO A 95 22.26 -19.54 17.17
C PRO A 95 22.21 -21.05 17.40
N GLY A 96 23.15 -21.75 16.77
CA GLY A 96 23.23 -23.21 16.78
C GLY A 96 23.19 -23.78 18.18
N GLU A 97 22.25 -24.71 18.40
CA GLU A 97 22.33 -25.65 19.48
C GLU A 97 23.46 -26.65 19.17
N ARG A 98 24.67 -26.30 19.59
CA ARG A 98 25.69 -27.30 19.94
C ARG A 98 25.76 -27.39 21.46
N GLY A 99 25.21 -28.48 21.99
CA GLY A 99 25.37 -28.96 23.35
C GLY A 99 25.11 -30.45 23.39
#